data_AF-A0A940IV97-F1
#
_entry.id   AF-A0A940IV97-F1
#
_cell.length_a   1.000
_cell.length_b   1.000
_cell.length_c   1.000
_cell.angle_alpha   90.00
_cell.angle_beta   90.00
_cell.angle_gamma   90.00
#
_symmetry.space_group_name_H-M   'P 1'
#
loop_
_entity.id
_entity.type
_entity.pdbx_description
1 polymer ?
#
loop_
_entity_poly.entity_id
_entity_poly.type
_entity_poly.pdbx_seq_one_letter_code
_entity_poly.pdbx_strand_id
1 'polypeptide(L)'
;MTNNDILRRLRYSFNFNDDKMRAIFALADLRVTQASVAAWLKKDNEQGYQTLTDQQLAHFLNGLITEKRGKKDGPQPIAEKRLNNNLILTKLKIALNLKAEEIIDLLKSVDFNLSKAELSALFRRPDHQHFRECKDQILRNFLKSLQQKLRPSIETSSGQKPSKAKASRANTDKKINKNSARPNASKIYHNPNANKAPTEQSDNKPRKTLKLKPEQIWGK
;
A
#
# COMPACT_ATOMS: atom_id res chain seq x y z
N MET A 1 -9.64 3.10 9.03
CA MET A 1 -10.61 2.92 7.91
C MET A 1 -11.84 2.32 8.55
N THR A 2 -13.05 2.81 8.27
CA THR A 2 -14.24 2.32 8.98
C THR A 2 -14.82 1.08 8.31
N ASN A 3 -15.55 0.26 9.07
CA ASN A 3 -16.26 -0.91 8.55
C ASN A 3 -17.24 -0.53 7.44
N ASN A 4 -17.92 0.60 7.58
CA ASN A 4 -18.79 1.17 6.56
C ASN A 4 -18.02 1.54 5.28
N ASP A 5 -16.81 2.11 5.38
CA ASP A 5 -15.96 2.41 4.21
C ASP A 5 -15.58 1.12 3.47
N ILE A 6 -15.23 0.05 4.20
CA ILE A 6 -14.93 -1.26 3.61
C ILE A 6 -16.16 -1.81 2.88
N LEU A 7 -17.33 -1.81 3.53
CA LEU A 7 -18.57 -2.32 2.94
C LEU A 7 -18.94 -1.55 1.65
N ARG A 8 -18.87 -0.22 1.67
CA ARG A 8 -19.14 0.64 0.50
C ARG A 8 -18.17 0.35 -0.64
N ARG A 9 -16.87 0.24 -0.36
CA ARG A 9 -15.84 -0.08 -1.35
C ARG A 9 -16.08 -1.45 -1.96
N LEU A 10 -16.39 -2.47 -1.16
CA LEU A 10 -16.68 -3.81 -1.66
C LEU A 10 -17.94 -3.83 -2.53
N ARG A 11 -19.03 -3.20 -2.08
CA ARG A 11 -20.27 -3.06 -2.86
C ARG A 11 -19.96 -2.44 -4.23
N TYR A 12 -19.21 -1.34 -4.23
CA TYR A 12 -18.83 -0.66 -5.46
C TYR A 12 -17.95 -1.55 -6.35
N SER A 13 -16.85 -2.11 -5.83
CA SER A 13 -15.91 -2.94 -6.59
C SER A 13 -16.58 -4.12 -7.28
N PHE A 14 -17.55 -4.77 -6.63
CA PHE A 14 -18.28 -5.90 -7.21
C PHE A 14 -19.60 -5.55 -7.91
N ASN A 15 -19.98 -4.27 -7.94
CA ASN A 15 -21.27 -3.81 -8.48
C ASN A 15 -22.49 -4.50 -7.84
N PHE A 16 -22.49 -4.64 -6.52
CA PHE A 16 -23.61 -5.25 -5.81
C PHE A 16 -24.78 -4.26 -5.64
N ASN A 17 -25.99 -4.71 -5.99
CA ASN A 17 -27.23 -4.06 -5.60
C ASN A 17 -27.61 -4.43 -4.16
N ASP A 18 -28.62 -3.75 -3.61
CA ASP A 18 -29.00 -3.92 -2.20
C ASP A 18 -29.54 -5.33 -1.92
N ASP A 19 -30.26 -5.92 -2.89
CA ASP A 19 -30.76 -7.28 -2.78
C ASP A 19 -29.64 -8.32 -2.77
N LYS A 20 -28.60 -8.13 -3.59
CA LYS A 20 -27.41 -9.01 -3.58
C LYS A 20 -26.66 -8.87 -2.27
N MET A 21 -26.53 -7.66 -1.72
CA MET A 21 -25.92 -7.45 -0.41
C MET A 21 -26.70 -8.22 0.67
N ARG A 22 -28.03 -8.12 0.69
CA ARG A 22 -28.89 -8.88 1.60
C ARG A 22 -28.72 -10.39 1.44
N ALA A 23 -28.66 -10.88 0.21
CA ALA A 23 -28.42 -12.30 -0.08
C ALA A 23 -27.07 -12.77 0.48
N ILE A 24 -26.01 -11.96 0.35
CA ILE A 24 -24.69 -12.25 0.91
C ILE A 24 -24.75 -12.37 2.44
N PHE A 25 -25.43 -11.45 3.13
CA PHE A 25 -25.62 -11.57 4.59
C PHE A 25 -26.41 -12.82 4.98
N ALA A 26 -27.44 -13.18 4.22
CA ALA A 26 -28.23 -14.38 4.47
C ALA A 26 -27.42 -15.68 4.30
N LEU A 27 -26.38 -15.70 3.45
CA LEU A 27 -25.47 -16.85 3.33
C LEU A 27 -24.62 -17.09 4.58
N ALA A 28 -24.50 -16.10 5.47
CA ALA A 28 -23.83 -16.21 6.76
C ALA A 28 -24.82 -16.14 7.94
N ASP A 29 -26.07 -16.57 7.70
CA ASP A 29 -27.16 -16.67 8.67
C ASP A 29 -27.53 -15.35 9.36
N LEU A 30 -27.19 -14.20 8.76
CA LEU A 30 -27.60 -12.89 9.25
C LEU A 30 -28.73 -12.32 8.38
N ARG A 31 -29.94 -12.23 8.94
CA ARG A 31 -31.07 -11.57 8.28
C ARG A 31 -30.96 -10.06 8.46
N VAL A 32 -30.80 -9.35 7.34
CA VAL A 32 -30.71 -7.89 7.32
C VAL A 32 -31.83 -7.28 6.46
N THR A 33 -32.36 -6.15 6.90
CA THR A 33 -33.38 -5.42 6.14
C THR A 33 -32.73 -4.50 5.10
N GLN A 34 -33.48 -4.15 4.05
CA GLN A 34 -33.00 -3.19 3.06
C GLN A 34 -32.70 -1.82 3.68
N ALA A 35 -33.51 -1.39 4.66
CA ALA A 35 -33.29 -0.14 5.39
C ALA A 35 -31.97 -0.14 6.16
N SER A 36 -31.61 -1.26 6.81
CA SER A 36 -30.31 -1.41 7.49
C SER A 36 -29.14 -1.32 6.52
N VAL A 37 -29.23 -2.00 5.37
CA VAL A 37 -28.19 -1.93 4.33
C VAL A 37 -28.03 -0.51 3.80
N ALA A 38 -29.14 0.18 3.51
CA ALA A 38 -29.11 1.57 3.08
C ALA A 38 -28.47 2.48 4.15
N ALA A 39 -28.82 2.31 5.42
CA ALA A 39 -28.25 3.07 6.54
C ALA A 39 -26.74 2.89 6.68
N TRP A 40 -26.21 1.69 6.47
CA TRP A 40 -24.77 1.42 6.53
C TRP A 40 -23.98 2.01 5.34
N LEU A 41 -24.64 2.19 4.20
CA LEU A 41 -24.06 2.71 2.97
C LEU A 41 -24.08 4.24 2.88
N LYS A 42 -24.82 4.91 3.77
CA LYS A 42 -24.79 6.37 3.92
C LYS A 42 -23.42 6.87 4.38
N LYS A 43 -23.15 8.16 4.14
CA LYS A 43 -22.00 8.85 4.73
C LYS A 43 -22.27 9.14 6.20
N ASP A 44 -21.19 9.35 6.96
CA ASP A 44 -21.23 9.60 8.40
C ASP A 44 -21.95 10.91 8.78
N ASN A 45 -22.01 11.88 7.86
CA ASN A 45 -22.69 13.15 8.04
C ASN A 45 -24.16 13.16 7.56
N GLU A 46 -24.71 12.04 7.08
CA GLU A 46 -26.07 11.96 6.55
C GLU A 46 -27.08 11.46 7.60
N GLN A 47 -28.30 12.00 7.54
CA GLN A 47 -29.37 11.57 8.45
C GLN A 47 -29.73 10.09 8.25
N GLY A 48 -29.79 9.35 9.35
CA GLY A 48 -30.03 7.91 9.35
C GLY A 48 -28.80 7.08 8.99
N TYR A 49 -27.59 7.64 9.05
CA TYR A 49 -26.36 6.86 9.08
C TYR A 49 -26.35 5.91 10.28
N GLN A 50 -25.95 4.66 10.05
CA GLN A 50 -25.73 3.70 11.11
C GLN A 50 -24.32 3.11 11.01
N THR A 51 -23.63 3.01 12.13
CA THR A 51 -22.32 2.36 12.21
C THR A 51 -22.46 0.85 12.03
N LEU A 52 -21.62 0.28 11.18
CA LEU A 52 -21.54 -1.16 10.95
C LEU A 52 -20.62 -1.78 11.99
N THR A 53 -21.13 -2.72 12.80
CA THR A 53 -20.32 -3.39 13.82
C THR A 53 -19.37 -4.42 13.19
N ASP A 54 -18.30 -4.76 13.91
CA ASP A 54 -17.35 -5.79 13.49
C ASP A 54 -18.03 -7.13 13.20
N GLN A 55 -18.98 -7.52 14.07
CA GLN A 55 -19.76 -8.75 13.88
C GLN A 55 -20.56 -8.72 12.59
N GLN A 56 -21.26 -7.61 12.30
CA GLN A 56 -22.02 -7.47 11.06
C GLN A 56 -21.11 -7.55 9.84
N LEU A 57 -19.97 -6.86 9.84
CA LEU A 57 -19.00 -6.97 8.75
C LEU A 57 -18.43 -8.39 8.63
N ALA A 58 -18.22 -9.10 9.74
CA ALA A 58 -17.72 -10.47 9.73
C ALA A 58 -18.73 -11.42 9.05
N HIS A 59 -20.03 -11.27 9.35
CA HIS A 59 -21.09 -11.98 8.64
C HIS A 59 -21.07 -11.68 7.14
N PHE A 60 -20.95 -10.40 6.75
CA PHE A 60 -20.86 -10.03 5.34
C PHE A 60 -19.68 -10.72 4.64
N LEU A 61 -18.50 -10.68 5.25
CA LEU A 61 -17.29 -11.27 4.67
C LEU A 61 -17.36 -12.81 4.60
N ASN A 62 -17.94 -13.46 5.61
CA ASN A 62 -18.19 -14.91 5.57
C ASN A 62 -19.20 -15.27 4.48
N GLY A 63 -20.26 -14.47 4.34
CA GLY A 63 -21.24 -14.60 3.27
C GLY A 63 -20.59 -14.42 1.89
N LEU A 64 -19.67 -13.46 1.76
CA LEU A 64 -18.94 -13.19 0.53
C LEU A 64 -18.02 -14.37 0.14
N ILE A 65 -17.38 -15.01 1.13
CA ILE A 65 -16.62 -16.24 0.90
C ILE A 65 -17.53 -17.33 0.33
N THR A 66 -18.70 -17.53 0.95
CA THR A 66 -19.68 -18.54 0.51
C THR A 66 -20.23 -18.24 -0.88
N GLU A 67 -20.52 -16.97 -1.18
CA GLU A 67 -20.99 -16.53 -2.49
C GLU A 67 -19.96 -16.79 -3.60
N LYS A 68 -18.67 -16.53 -3.34
CA LYS A 68 -17.63 -16.64 -4.37
C LYS A 68 -17.05 -18.05 -4.52
N ARG A 69 -17.04 -18.84 -3.45
CA ARG A 69 -16.45 -20.19 -3.45
C ARG A 69 -17.46 -21.32 -3.40
N GLY A 70 -18.72 -21.02 -3.15
CA GLY A 70 -19.74 -22.00 -2.79
C GLY A 70 -19.69 -22.36 -1.31
N LYS A 71 -20.74 -23.08 -0.87
CA LYS A 71 -20.78 -23.66 0.47
C LYS A 71 -19.70 -24.74 0.57
N LYS A 72 -18.88 -24.65 1.60
CA LYS A 72 -17.92 -25.70 1.93
C LYS A 72 -18.63 -26.78 2.73
N ASP A 73 -18.38 -28.05 2.42
CA ASP A 73 -18.87 -29.15 3.26
C ASP A 73 -18.24 -29.06 4.64
N GLY A 74 -19.06 -28.78 5.66
CA GLY A 74 -18.63 -28.62 7.05
C GLY A 74 -19.35 -27.49 7.79
N PRO A 75 -19.02 -27.28 9.08
CA PRO A 75 -19.60 -26.21 9.88
C PRO A 75 -19.23 -24.84 9.29
N GLN A 76 -20.23 -23.97 9.17
CA GLN A 76 -20.03 -22.59 8.72
C GLN A 76 -19.10 -21.85 9.70
N PRO A 77 -18.14 -21.06 9.20
CA PRO A 77 -17.23 -20.31 10.07
C PRO A 77 -18.02 -19.31 10.90
N ILE A 78 -17.89 -19.42 12.24
CA ILE A 78 -18.51 -18.51 13.18
C ILE A 78 -18.00 -17.10 12.91
N ALA A 79 -18.92 -16.13 12.84
CA ALA A 79 -18.56 -14.72 12.68
C ALA A 79 -17.74 -14.24 13.90
N GLU A 80 -16.57 -13.65 13.66
CA GLU A 80 -15.72 -13.19 14.74
C GLU A 80 -16.33 -11.99 15.46
N LYS A 81 -16.19 -11.96 16.79
CA LYS A 81 -16.71 -10.85 17.63
C LYS A 81 -15.98 -9.53 17.40
N ARG A 82 -14.69 -9.60 17.04
CA ARG A 82 -13.85 -8.45 16.72
C ARG A 82 -13.13 -8.69 15.41
N LEU A 83 -13.11 -7.68 14.55
CA LEU A 83 -12.39 -7.74 13.28
C LEU A 83 -11.11 -6.90 13.38
N ASN A 84 -10.03 -7.46 12.85
CA ASN A 84 -8.81 -6.73 12.58
C ASN A 84 -8.59 -6.71 11.06
N ASN A 85 -7.84 -5.72 10.58
CA ASN A 85 -7.44 -5.57 9.19
C ASN A 85 -6.77 -6.83 8.63
N ASN A 86 -5.95 -7.53 9.43
CA ASN A 86 -5.34 -8.81 9.03
C ASN A 86 -6.42 -9.86 8.70
N LEU A 87 -7.46 -9.92 9.52
CA LEU A 87 -8.55 -10.89 9.36
C LEU A 87 -9.43 -10.53 8.16
N ILE A 88 -9.74 -9.24 7.97
CA ILE A 88 -10.45 -8.75 6.78
C ILE A 88 -9.67 -9.11 5.51
N LEU A 89 -8.36 -8.80 5.47
CA LEU A 89 -7.51 -9.13 4.33
C LEU A 89 -7.46 -10.64 4.07
N THR A 90 -7.41 -11.46 5.13
CA THR A 90 -7.44 -12.92 5.04
C THR A 90 -8.76 -13.41 4.45
N LYS A 91 -9.90 -12.90 4.92
CA LYS A 91 -11.22 -13.26 4.40
C LYS A 91 -11.38 -12.85 2.93
N LEU A 92 -10.91 -11.66 2.55
CA LEU A 92 -10.93 -11.21 1.15
C LEU A 92 -10.03 -12.05 0.25
N LYS A 93 -8.82 -12.40 0.71
CA LYS A 93 -7.93 -13.33 0.01
C LYS A 93 -8.62 -14.67 -0.23
N ILE A 94 -9.27 -15.22 0.79
CA ILE A 94 -10.00 -16.48 0.69
C ILE A 94 -11.17 -16.33 -0.30
N ALA A 95 -12.02 -15.31 -0.12
CA ALA A 95 -13.19 -15.08 -0.96
C ALA A 95 -12.84 -14.98 -2.45
N LEU A 96 -11.75 -14.27 -2.78
CA LEU A 96 -11.30 -14.06 -4.15
C LEU A 96 -10.34 -15.13 -4.66
N ASN A 97 -10.02 -16.15 -3.86
CA ASN A 97 -9.06 -17.21 -4.17
C ASN A 97 -7.68 -16.67 -4.64
N LEU A 98 -7.21 -15.59 -4.01
CA LEU A 98 -5.98 -14.92 -4.45
C LEU A 98 -4.72 -15.63 -3.94
N LYS A 99 -3.76 -15.81 -4.84
CA LYS A 99 -2.39 -16.21 -4.49
C LYS A 99 -1.60 -15.03 -3.94
N ALA A 100 -0.51 -15.32 -3.23
CA ALA A 100 0.35 -14.29 -2.66
C ALA A 100 0.92 -13.35 -3.74
N GLU A 101 1.32 -13.91 -4.88
CA GLU A 101 1.86 -13.16 -6.03
C GLU A 101 0.81 -12.20 -6.60
N GLU A 102 -0.43 -12.64 -6.75
CA GLU A 102 -1.53 -11.78 -7.24
C GLU A 102 -1.83 -10.62 -6.29
N ILE A 103 -1.73 -10.82 -4.97
CA ILE A 103 -1.91 -9.73 -4.00
C ILE A 103 -0.76 -8.72 -4.11
N ILE A 104 0.47 -9.20 -4.29
CA ILE A 104 1.63 -8.33 -4.50
C ILE A 104 1.44 -7.51 -5.78
N ASP A 105 1.00 -8.13 -6.87
CA ASP A 105 0.82 -7.45 -8.15
C ASP A 105 -0.34 -6.46 -8.13
N LEU A 106 -1.42 -6.79 -7.42
CA LEU A 106 -2.50 -5.84 -7.11
C LEU A 106 -1.96 -4.63 -6.36
N LEU A 107 -1.15 -4.82 -5.32
CA LEU A 107 -0.60 -3.70 -4.57
C LEU A 107 0.38 -2.86 -5.41
N LYS A 108 1.18 -3.49 -6.26
CA LYS A 108 2.07 -2.78 -7.21
C LYS A 108 1.30 -1.89 -8.18
N SER A 109 0.07 -2.28 -8.59
CA SER A 109 -0.73 -1.48 -9.53
C SER A 109 -1.16 -0.11 -8.99
N VAL A 110 -1.08 0.07 -7.66
CA VAL A 110 -1.37 1.33 -6.97
C VAL A 110 -0.10 1.93 -6.35
N ASP A 111 1.06 1.61 -6.93
CA ASP A 111 2.39 2.06 -6.49
C ASP A 111 2.75 1.66 -5.05
N PHE A 112 2.14 0.59 -4.54
CA PHE A 112 2.44 0.06 -3.21
C PHE A 112 3.27 -1.21 -3.30
N ASN A 113 4.57 -1.09 -3.03
CA ASN A 113 5.49 -2.23 -3.04
C ASN A 113 5.44 -2.97 -1.72
N LEU A 114 5.18 -4.28 -1.78
CA LEU A 114 5.20 -5.17 -0.63
C LEU A 114 5.96 -6.45 -0.99
N SER A 115 6.94 -6.84 -0.18
CA SER A 115 7.69 -8.07 -0.40
C SER A 115 6.89 -9.32 -0.01
N LYS A 116 7.29 -10.49 -0.52
CA LYS A 116 6.68 -11.78 -0.17
C LYS A 116 6.80 -12.10 1.32
N ALA A 117 7.90 -11.73 1.95
CA ALA A 117 8.12 -11.91 3.38
C ALA A 117 7.19 -11.05 4.23
N GLU A 118 7.02 -9.77 3.87
CA GLU A 118 6.10 -8.86 4.55
C GLU A 118 4.65 -9.30 4.36
N LEU A 119 4.26 -9.71 3.15
CA LEU A 119 2.92 -10.22 2.91
C LEU A 119 2.65 -11.49 3.74
N SER A 120 3.62 -12.40 3.82
CA SER A 120 3.52 -13.59 4.66
C SER A 120 3.32 -13.20 6.13
N ALA A 121 4.03 -12.21 6.63
CA ALA A 121 3.93 -11.73 8.01
C ALA A 121 2.51 -11.26 8.39
N LEU A 122 1.77 -10.67 7.45
CA LEU A 122 0.38 -10.21 7.66
C LEU A 122 -0.62 -11.35 7.89
N PHE A 123 -0.32 -12.55 7.37
CA PHE A 123 -1.22 -13.71 7.47
C PHE A 123 -0.80 -14.70 8.57
N ARG A 124 0.25 -14.38 9.33
CA ARG A 124 0.67 -15.22 10.47
C ARG A 124 -0.28 -15.06 11.64
N ARG A 125 -0.23 -16.02 12.56
CA ARG A 125 -0.96 -15.94 13.83
C ARG A 125 -0.40 -14.79 14.67
N PRO A 126 -1.23 -14.07 15.45
CA PRO A 126 -0.77 -12.92 16.26
C PRO A 126 0.39 -13.22 17.22
N ASP A 127 0.47 -14.46 17.70
CA ASP A 127 1.50 -14.94 18.66
C ASP A 127 2.84 -15.29 17.99
N HIS A 128 2.91 -15.29 16.66
CA HIS A 128 4.13 -15.67 15.94
C HIS A 128 5.15 -14.52 15.94
N GLN A 129 6.44 -14.80 16.17
CA GLN A 129 7.52 -13.78 16.23
C GLN A 129 7.57 -12.84 15.00
N HIS A 130 7.35 -13.38 13.81
CA HIS A 130 7.26 -12.60 12.56
C HIS A 130 5.84 -12.13 12.20
N PHE A 131 4.90 -12.09 13.14
CA PHE A 131 3.60 -11.49 12.90
C PHE A 131 3.73 -9.98 12.72
N ARG A 132 2.98 -9.44 11.77
CA ARG A 132 2.89 -7.99 11.55
C ARG A 132 1.42 -7.60 11.41
N GLU A 133 1.05 -6.54 12.11
CA GLU A 133 -0.29 -5.96 12.01
C GLU A 133 -0.48 -5.30 10.64
N CYS A 134 -1.63 -5.55 10.03
CA CYS A 134 -2.03 -4.95 8.78
C CYS A 134 -2.54 -3.53 9.05
N LYS A 135 -1.78 -2.54 8.60
CA LYS A 135 -2.19 -1.14 8.72
C LYS A 135 -3.32 -0.82 7.75
N ASP A 136 -4.14 0.16 8.12
CA ASP A 136 -5.20 0.70 7.27
C ASP A 136 -4.74 1.07 5.87
N GLN A 137 -3.51 1.58 5.74
CA GLN A 137 -2.93 1.98 4.46
C GLN A 137 -2.83 0.80 3.48
N ILE A 138 -2.42 -0.37 3.98
CA ILE A 138 -2.27 -1.59 3.16
C ILE A 138 -3.65 -2.04 2.69
N LEU A 139 -4.62 -2.12 3.61
CA LEU A 139 -5.97 -2.54 3.28
C LEU A 139 -6.67 -1.56 2.31
N ARG A 140 -6.45 -0.26 2.49
CA ARG A 140 -6.99 0.78 1.59
C ARG A 140 -6.43 0.65 0.18
N ASN A 141 -5.11 0.47 0.06
CA ASN A 141 -4.44 0.28 -1.23
C ASN A 141 -4.89 -1.03 -1.90
N PHE A 142 -5.03 -2.10 -1.14
CA PHE A 142 -5.56 -3.38 -1.63
C PHE A 142 -7.00 -3.25 -2.16
N LEU A 143 -7.90 -2.57 -1.43
CA LEU A 143 -9.27 -2.35 -1.92
C LEU A 143 -9.30 -1.46 -3.17
N LYS A 144 -8.40 -0.47 -3.25
CA LYS A 144 -8.25 0.40 -4.44
C LYS A 144 -7.79 -0.40 -5.66
N SER A 145 -6.79 -1.27 -5.51
CA SER A 145 -6.33 -2.10 -6.61
C SER A 145 -7.36 -3.15 -7.05
N LEU A 146 -8.10 -3.73 -6.10
CA LEU A 146 -9.25 -4.59 -6.43
C LEU A 146 -10.32 -3.84 -7.23
N GLN A 147 -10.62 -2.60 -6.85
CA GLN A 147 -11.57 -1.76 -7.59
C GLN A 147 -11.10 -1.52 -9.02
N GLN A 148 -9.82 -1.18 -9.22
CA GLN A 148 -9.24 -0.99 -10.56
C GLN A 148 -9.29 -2.28 -11.41
N LYS A 149 -8.97 -3.44 -10.80
CA LYS A 149 -9.00 -4.73 -11.49
C LYS A 149 -10.40 -5.15 -11.92
N LEU A 150 -11.41 -4.91 -11.07
CA LEU A 150 -12.79 -5.32 -11.34
C LEU A 150 -13.57 -4.28 -12.17
N ARG A 151 -13.12 -3.03 -12.19
CA ARG A 151 -13.71 -1.92 -12.95
C ARG A 151 -12.64 -1.15 -13.71
N PRO A 152 -12.18 -1.66 -14.87
CA PRO A 152 -11.19 -0.96 -15.69
C PRO A 152 -11.72 0.35 -16.30
N SER A 153 -13.04 0.60 -16.27
CA SER A 153 -13.70 1.67 -17.04
C SER A 153 -13.88 3.00 -16.31
N ILE A 154 -13.27 3.22 -15.14
CA ILE A 154 -13.38 4.49 -14.40
C ILE A 154 -11.99 4.96 -14.04
N GLU A 155 -11.37 5.67 -14.97
CA GLU A 155 -10.18 6.45 -14.68
C GLU A 155 -10.49 7.41 -13.54
N THR A 156 -9.94 7.14 -12.37
CA THR A 156 -9.83 8.12 -11.29
C THR A 156 -8.87 9.20 -11.75
N SER A 157 -9.41 10.25 -12.35
CA SER A 157 -8.80 11.57 -12.49
C SER A 157 -8.58 12.16 -11.09
N SER A 158 -7.54 11.70 -10.39
CA SER A 158 -7.04 12.33 -9.17
C SER A 158 -5.54 12.03 -8.97
N GLY A 159 -4.71 12.86 -9.60
CA GLY A 159 -3.45 13.37 -9.06
C GLY A 159 -2.29 12.40 -8.78
N GLN A 160 -1.45 12.15 -9.79
CA GLN A 160 -0.01 12.49 -9.84
C GLN A 160 0.63 11.79 -11.05
N LYS A 161 1.07 12.59 -12.03
CA LYS A 161 1.88 12.10 -13.16
C LYS A 161 3.31 11.82 -12.68
N PRO A 162 3.90 10.64 -12.93
CA PRO A 162 5.35 10.52 -12.95
C PRO A 162 5.86 11.02 -14.30
N SER A 163 6.50 12.18 -14.30
CA SER A 163 7.16 12.77 -15.46
C SER A 163 8.44 12.00 -15.81
N LYS A 164 8.35 10.95 -16.64
CA LYS A 164 9.49 10.48 -17.45
C LYS A 164 9.02 9.89 -18.78
N ALA A 165 9.15 10.68 -19.84
CA ALA A 165 9.29 10.15 -21.20
C ALA A 165 10.40 10.94 -21.92
N LYS A 166 11.44 10.19 -22.29
CA LYS A 166 12.58 10.59 -23.09
C LYS A 166 12.10 11.10 -24.44
N ALA A 167 12.55 12.29 -24.85
CA ALA A 167 12.45 12.75 -26.22
C ALA A 167 13.72 12.37 -26.97
N SER A 168 13.63 11.34 -27.81
CA SER A 168 14.57 11.07 -28.89
C SER A 168 13.89 11.43 -30.20
N ARG A 169 14.42 12.40 -30.96
CA ARG A 169 14.27 12.43 -32.41
C ARG A 169 15.32 13.31 -33.06
N ALA A 170 15.76 12.83 -34.22
CA ALA A 170 16.96 13.18 -34.93
C ALA A 170 16.80 14.43 -35.83
N ASN A 171 17.91 15.16 -35.91
CA ASN A 171 18.61 15.67 -37.10
C ASN A 171 17.79 16.13 -38.33
N THR A 172 17.88 17.42 -38.67
CA THR A 172 17.93 17.91 -40.06
C THR A 172 18.70 19.24 -40.11
N ASP A 173 19.79 19.23 -40.88
CA ASP A 173 20.67 20.35 -41.24
C ASP A 173 20.01 21.38 -42.17
N LYS A 174 20.25 22.69 -41.94
CA LYS A 174 20.76 23.63 -42.96
C LYS A 174 21.13 25.03 -42.45
N LYS A 175 22.45 25.27 -42.41
CA LYS A 175 23.26 26.44 -42.84
C LYS A 175 22.81 27.91 -42.61
N ILE A 176 23.51 28.55 -41.65
CA ILE A 176 24.43 29.73 -41.75
C ILE A 176 23.96 31.02 -42.45
N ASN A 177 23.93 32.18 -41.73
CA ASN A 177 25.00 33.22 -41.80
C ASN A 177 24.93 34.37 -40.75
N LYS A 178 26.06 34.53 -40.04
CA LYS A 178 26.81 35.69 -39.48
C LYS A 178 26.16 36.92 -38.78
N ASN A 179 26.81 37.22 -37.64
CA ASN A 179 27.08 38.50 -36.92
C ASN A 179 26.46 38.46 -35.50
N SER A 180 27.17 38.52 -34.37
CA SER A 180 28.51 39.00 -34.03
C SER A 180 28.90 38.59 -32.57
N ALA A 181 30.21 38.64 -32.28
CA ALA A 181 30.90 38.72 -30.98
C ALA A 181 30.87 37.54 -29.96
N ARG A 182 32.01 36.83 -29.85
CA ARG A 182 32.59 36.30 -28.59
C ARG A 182 34.09 36.64 -28.62
N PRO A 183 34.71 37.13 -27.53
CA PRO A 183 35.21 36.21 -26.51
C PRO A 183 35.29 36.78 -25.07
N ASN A 184 35.15 35.88 -24.08
CA ASN A 184 35.92 35.83 -22.81
C ASN A 184 35.36 34.62 -22.03
N ALA A 185 35.97 33.45 -22.11
CA ALA A 185 37.17 33.05 -21.36
C ALA A 185 36.96 33.14 -19.84
N SER A 186 36.78 31.95 -19.25
CA SER A 186 37.22 31.50 -17.92
C SER A 186 36.70 32.20 -16.66
N LYS A 187 35.90 31.46 -15.89
CA LYS A 187 36.09 31.32 -14.44
C LYS A 187 36.06 29.84 -14.06
N ILE A 188 37.19 29.18 -14.28
CA ILE A 188 37.54 27.95 -13.56
C ILE A 188 37.94 28.38 -12.15
N TYR A 189 37.32 27.79 -11.13
CA TYR A 189 37.64 28.05 -9.74
C TYR A 189 39.07 27.58 -9.44
N HIS A 190 39.92 28.47 -8.95
CA HIS A 190 41.27 28.16 -8.47
C HIS A 190 41.27 28.11 -6.94
N ASN A 191 41.66 26.97 -6.35
CA ASN A 191 41.82 26.81 -4.91
C ASN A 191 43.06 27.59 -4.42
N PRO A 192 42.91 28.60 -3.55
CA PRO A 192 44.03 29.44 -3.09
C PRO A 192 45.02 28.72 -2.14
N ASN A 193 44.76 27.48 -1.74
CA ASN A 193 45.66 26.70 -0.90
C ASN A 193 46.58 25.72 -1.66
N ALA A 194 46.66 25.81 -3.00
CA ALA A 194 47.47 24.89 -3.80
C ALA A 194 49.00 25.12 -3.70
N ASN A 195 49.47 26.26 -3.20
CA ASN A 195 50.89 26.65 -3.19
C ASN A 195 51.59 26.54 -1.81
N LYS A 196 51.14 25.65 -0.92
CA LYS A 196 52.01 25.21 0.18
C LYS A 196 52.68 23.90 -0.22
N ALA A 197 53.97 23.99 -0.54
CA ALA A 197 54.82 22.83 -0.80
C ALA A 197 54.81 21.86 0.41
N PRO A 198 55.02 20.55 0.18
CA PRO A 198 55.15 19.59 1.26
C PRO A 198 56.50 19.79 1.95
N THR A 199 56.48 20.13 3.24
CA THR A 199 57.70 20.05 4.05
C THR A 199 57.96 18.57 4.36
N GLU A 200 58.84 17.95 3.59
CA GLU A 200 59.49 16.70 3.97
C GLU A 200 60.52 17.00 5.07
N GLN A 201 60.11 16.83 6.33
CA GLN A 201 61.04 16.39 7.37
C GLN A 201 60.37 15.30 8.19
N SER A 202 61.08 14.18 8.24
CA SER A 202 60.80 12.96 8.96
C SER A 202 60.39 13.21 10.41
N ASP A 203 59.31 12.57 10.83
CA ASP A 203 59.30 11.83 12.09
C ASP A 203 58.19 10.78 12.03
N ASN A 204 58.62 9.52 12.03
CA ASN A 204 57.79 8.34 12.04
C ASN A 204 57.05 8.25 13.39
N LYS A 205 55.94 8.98 13.53
CA LYS A 205 55.08 8.91 14.72
C LYS A 205 53.73 8.32 14.33
N PRO A 206 53.36 7.12 14.84
CA PRO A 206 52.08 6.52 14.51
C PRO A 206 50.93 7.41 14.98
N ARG A 207 49.90 7.56 14.13
CA ARG A 207 48.69 8.32 14.46
C ARG A 207 48.13 7.81 15.79
N LYS A 208 47.93 8.71 16.76
CA LYS A 208 47.30 8.39 18.04
C LYS A 208 45.85 7.98 17.80
N THR A 209 45.59 6.68 17.78
CA THR A 209 44.24 6.13 17.94
C THR A 209 43.84 6.25 19.40
N LEU A 210 42.66 6.80 19.71
CA LEU A 210 42.13 6.74 21.07
C LEU A 210 41.95 5.27 21.47
N LYS A 211 42.76 4.79 22.42
CA LYS A 211 42.56 3.49 23.06
C LYS A 211 41.60 3.69 24.23
N LEU A 212 40.35 3.29 24.06
CA LEU A 212 39.38 3.18 25.15
C LEU A 212 39.85 2.08 26.12
N LYS A 213 39.89 2.37 27.42
CA LYS A 213 40.17 1.36 28.44
C LYS A 213 38.97 0.42 28.57
N PRO A 214 39.14 -0.88 28.87
CA PRO A 214 38.02 -1.81 29.05
C PRO A 214 36.97 -1.33 30.05
N GLU A 215 37.40 -0.60 31.09
CA GLU A 215 36.55 0.01 32.14
C GLU A 215 35.62 1.11 31.61
N GLN A 216 35.91 1.70 30.44
CA GLN A 216 35.06 2.69 29.77
C GLN A 216 34.05 2.05 28.82
N ILE A 217 34.18 0.75 28.55
CA ILE A 217 33.31 0.00 27.64
C ILE A 217 32.33 -0.87 28.45
N TRP A 218 32.80 -1.47 29.54
CA TRP A 218 31.97 -2.13 30.55
C TRP A 218 32.17 -1.40 31.88
N GLY A 219 31.24 -0.51 32.21
CA GLY A 219 31.19 0.10 33.54
C GLY A 219 31.19 -1.01 34.61
N LYS A 220 32.00 -0.82 35.66
CA LYS A 220 31.92 -1.68 36.84
C LYS A 220 30.57 -1.54 37.53
#